data_AF-A0A919S8A5-F1
#
_entry.id   AF-A0A919S8A5-F1
#
_cell.length_a   1.000
_cell.length_b   1.000
_cell.length_c   1.000
_cell.angle_alpha   90.00
_cell.angle_beta   90.00
_cell.angle_gamma   90.00
#
_symmetry.space_group_name_H-M   'P 1'
#
loop_
_entity.id
_entity.type
_entity.pdbx_description
1 polymer ?
#
loop_
_entity_poly.entity_id
_entity_poly.type
_entity_poly.pdbx_seq_one_letter_code
_entity_poly.pdbx_strand_id
1 'polypeptide(L)'
;MPFVFGAGLAMMIAPEHGGSSRTVFVVFLGIAFAATAFPVLARILQERRLTGTGIGNSAIGAAAICDVVCWTLMAIVIAASRPAADHRIWLAVAYLAAMVTVVRPLMRRWLRQNRAEASESRLPVLLATLLVSAFVADMVGLHLVLGAFIFGAIVPKDASGEPVRVFMSNVAPMCSYLLLPAYFVLAGLQLDLAGLDIGDGALLAAVLAVAVGGKFLGTYAGSRLGGLPHRRSVTLGVLMNTRGLTEIVILSIGLEAGVIDRELYTVMTVMALITTAMTTPVLDLLDRRWGRPVRPTGAEPPAAPAHPSTQTPGTSPPLTRPEVRSR
;
A
#
# COMPACT_ATOMS: atom_id res chain seq x y z
N MET A 1 -8.44 -17.68 3.72
CA MET A 1 -9.61 -17.43 4.60
C MET A 1 -10.35 -16.16 4.22
N PRO A 2 -9.80 -14.94 4.35
CA PRO A 2 -10.56 -13.72 4.01
C PRO A 2 -11.04 -13.69 2.56
N PHE A 3 -10.21 -14.16 1.62
CA PHE A 3 -10.61 -14.34 0.23
C PHE A 3 -11.83 -15.26 0.07
N VAL A 4 -11.82 -16.41 0.75
CA VAL A 4 -12.88 -17.41 0.63
C VAL A 4 -14.19 -16.90 1.22
N PHE A 5 -14.14 -16.25 2.38
CA PHE A 5 -15.35 -15.69 2.98
C PHE A 5 -15.87 -14.48 2.18
N GLY A 6 -14.98 -13.62 1.68
CA GLY A 6 -15.34 -12.54 0.76
C GLY A 6 -15.99 -13.06 -0.52
N ALA A 7 -15.42 -14.10 -1.13
CA ALA A 7 -16.00 -14.77 -2.30
C ALA A 7 -17.34 -15.44 -1.97
N GLY A 8 -17.50 -16.00 -0.77
CA GLY A 8 -18.76 -16.53 -0.26
C GLY A 8 -19.86 -15.47 -0.21
N LEU A 9 -19.57 -14.32 0.42
CA LEU A 9 -20.47 -13.18 0.44
C LEU A 9 -20.76 -12.66 -0.98
N ALA A 10 -19.72 -12.58 -1.82
CA ALA A 10 -19.85 -12.16 -3.21
C ALA A 10 -20.84 -13.03 -3.98
N MET A 11 -20.83 -14.35 -3.80
CA MET A 11 -21.78 -15.24 -4.47
C MET A 11 -23.23 -14.96 -4.09
N MET A 12 -23.47 -14.46 -2.86
CA MET A 12 -24.79 -14.10 -2.35
C MET A 12 -25.27 -12.75 -2.90
N ILE A 13 -24.38 -11.74 -2.97
CA ILE A 13 -24.74 -10.38 -3.39
C ILE A 13 -24.54 -10.12 -4.89
N ALA A 14 -23.91 -11.05 -5.61
CA ALA A 14 -23.69 -10.95 -7.06
C ALA A 14 -24.94 -10.70 -7.91
N PRO A 15 -26.15 -11.21 -7.57
CA PRO A 15 -27.35 -10.91 -8.36
C PRO A 15 -27.73 -9.42 -8.35
N GLU A 16 -27.42 -8.72 -7.27
CA GLU A 16 -27.81 -7.33 -7.04
C GLU A 16 -26.69 -6.35 -7.44
N HIS A 17 -25.43 -6.72 -7.16
CA HIS A 17 -24.26 -5.83 -7.28
C HIS A 17 -23.23 -6.29 -8.32
N GLY A 18 -23.44 -7.45 -8.93
CA GLY A 18 -22.48 -8.04 -9.86
C GLY A 18 -22.50 -7.36 -11.22
N GLY A 19 -21.35 -6.82 -11.63
CA GLY A 19 -21.15 -6.30 -12.99
C GLY A 19 -21.11 -7.39 -14.08
N SER A 20 -20.34 -7.14 -15.14
CA SER A 20 -20.40 -7.90 -16.40
C SER A 20 -20.10 -9.40 -16.31
N SER A 21 -19.44 -9.88 -15.26
CA SER A 21 -19.14 -11.31 -15.06
C SER A 21 -19.16 -11.69 -13.59
N ARG A 22 -20.01 -12.67 -13.25
CA ARG A 22 -20.13 -13.21 -11.88
C ARG A 22 -18.81 -13.73 -11.33
N THR A 23 -18.02 -14.42 -12.16
CA THR A 23 -16.73 -14.97 -11.74
C THR A 23 -15.73 -13.86 -11.44
N VAL A 24 -15.67 -12.84 -12.30
CA VAL A 24 -14.80 -11.66 -12.12
C VAL A 24 -15.18 -10.93 -10.84
N PHE A 25 -16.48 -10.71 -10.60
CA PHE A 25 -17.00 -10.10 -9.38
C PHE A 25 -16.63 -10.88 -8.12
N VAL A 26 -16.85 -12.19 -8.10
CA VAL A 26 -16.58 -13.04 -6.94
C VAL A 26 -15.09 -13.06 -6.59
N VAL A 27 -14.23 -13.19 -7.59
CA VAL A 27 -12.77 -13.18 -7.39
C VAL A 27 -12.32 -11.78 -6.97
N PHE A 28 -12.83 -10.72 -7.59
CA PHE A 28 -12.53 -9.33 -7.24
C PHE A 28 -12.86 -9.05 -5.77
N LEU A 29 -14.07 -9.38 -5.33
CA LEU A 29 -14.49 -9.14 -3.96
C LEU A 29 -13.68 -9.99 -2.98
N GLY A 30 -13.38 -11.25 -3.33
CA GLY A 30 -12.42 -12.07 -2.59
C GLY A 30 -11.06 -11.38 -2.39
N ILE A 31 -10.51 -10.75 -3.44
CA ILE A 31 -9.26 -9.99 -3.35
C ILE A 31 -9.42 -8.76 -2.44
N ALA A 32 -10.49 -7.98 -2.59
CA ALA A 32 -10.75 -6.81 -1.76
C ALA A 32 -10.80 -7.17 -0.27
N PHE A 33 -11.56 -8.22 0.08
CA PHE A 33 -11.60 -8.74 1.45
C PHE A 33 -10.25 -9.30 1.92
N ALA A 34 -9.41 -9.80 1.02
CA ALA A 34 -8.10 -10.33 1.33
C ALA A 34 -7.01 -9.27 1.45
N ALA A 35 -7.16 -8.06 0.92
CA ALA A 35 -6.13 -7.02 0.97
C ALA A 35 -5.83 -6.56 2.42
N THR A 36 -4.59 -6.17 2.71
CA THR A 36 -4.20 -5.50 3.97
C THR A 36 -3.34 -4.31 3.57
N ALA A 37 -3.58 -3.13 4.14
CA ALA A 37 -2.81 -1.96 3.75
C ALA A 37 -1.44 -1.95 4.40
N PHE A 38 -0.42 -2.47 3.71
CA PHE A 38 0.96 -2.48 4.18
C PHE A 38 1.45 -1.11 4.68
N PRO A 39 1.25 0.02 3.96
CA PRO A 39 1.76 1.32 4.43
C PRO A 39 1.11 1.78 5.74
N VAL A 40 -0.20 1.56 5.88
CA VAL A 40 -0.96 1.93 7.09
C VAL A 40 -0.55 1.03 8.25
N LEU A 41 -0.42 -0.28 8.02
CA LEU A 41 0.10 -1.21 9.01
C LEU A 41 1.49 -0.81 9.49
N ALA A 42 2.42 -0.52 8.58
CA ALA A 42 3.77 -0.10 8.91
C ALA A 42 3.77 1.18 9.77
N ARG A 43 2.91 2.14 9.43
CA ARG A 43 2.73 3.37 10.20
C ARG A 43 2.21 3.09 11.62
N ILE A 44 1.17 2.25 11.75
CA ILE A 44 0.63 1.85 13.06
C ILE A 44 1.72 1.14 13.88
N LEU A 45 2.48 0.23 13.29
CA LEU A 45 3.59 -0.44 13.99
C LEU A 45 4.69 0.53 14.44
N GLN A 46 4.96 1.58 13.66
CA GLN A 46 5.90 2.64 14.03
C GLN A 46 5.37 3.46 15.21
N GLU A 47 4.14 3.95 15.14
CA GLU A 47 3.47 4.71 16.19
C GLU A 47 3.35 3.92 17.49
N ARG A 48 3.10 2.62 17.37
CA ARG A 48 2.97 1.69 18.50
C ARG A 48 4.30 1.13 18.98
N ARG A 49 5.43 1.53 18.39
CA ARG A 49 6.79 1.06 18.71
C ARG A 49 6.96 -0.46 18.62
N LEU A 50 6.16 -1.11 17.77
CA LEU A 50 6.21 -2.55 17.48
C LEU A 50 7.14 -2.89 16.31
N THR A 51 7.68 -1.87 15.62
CA THR A 51 8.67 -2.05 14.55
C THR A 51 9.89 -2.80 15.08
N GLY A 52 10.34 -3.83 14.35
CA GLY A 52 11.48 -4.67 14.74
C GLY A 52 11.18 -5.72 15.83
N THR A 53 9.96 -5.76 16.38
CA THR A 53 9.54 -6.86 17.27
C THR A 53 9.16 -8.09 16.48
N GLY A 54 9.15 -9.28 17.09
CA GLY A 54 8.71 -10.50 16.41
C GLY A 54 7.28 -10.43 15.86
N ILE A 55 6.37 -9.73 16.57
CA ILE A 55 4.99 -9.50 16.09
C ILE A 55 4.99 -8.53 14.91
N GLY A 56 5.72 -7.41 15.01
CA GLY A 56 5.82 -6.42 13.93
C GLY A 56 6.42 -7.01 12.66
N ASN A 57 7.50 -7.79 12.77
CA ASN A 57 8.13 -8.45 11.61
C ASN A 57 7.20 -9.47 10.97
N SER A 58 6.46 -10.24 11.77
CA SER A 58 5.46 -11.19 11.27
C SER A 58 4.32 -10.47 10.54
N ALA A 59 3.84 -9.34 11.08
CA ALA A 59 2.78 -8.53 10.48
C ALA A 59 3.22 -7.90 9.15
N ILE A 60 4.40 -7.27 9.11
CA ILE A 60 4.98 -6.67 7.89
C ILE A 60 5.21 -7.74 6.83
N GLY A 61 5.78 -8.89 7.20
CA GLY A 61 6.01 -10.00 6.27
C GLY A 61 4.71 -10.57 5.70
N ALA A 62 3.73 -10.84 6.56
CA ALA A 62 2.43 -11.34 6.13
C ALA A 62 1.70 -10.34 5.21
N ALA A 63 1.71 -9.04 5.54
CA ALA A 63 1.11 -8.00 4.73
C ALA A 63 1.83 -7.83 3.38
N ALA A 64 3.16 -7.90 3.34
CA ALA A 64 3.92 -7.82 2.09
C ALA A 64 3.60 -8.98 1.13
N ILE A 65 3.53 -10.21 1.65
CA ILE A 65 3.13 -11.39 0.86
C ILE A 65 1.68 -11.21 0.37
N CYS A 66 0.80 -10.77 1.27
CA CYS A 66 -0.59 -10.51 0.95
C CYS A 66 -0.74 -9.50 -0.20
N ASP A 67 0.00 -8.39 -0.16
CA ASP A 67 -0.02 -7.37 -1.21
C ASP A 67 0.44 -7.93 -2.55
N VAL A 68 1.56 -8.66 -2.59
CA VAL A 68 2.04 -9.28 -3.84
C VAL A 68 0.99 -10.23 -4.43
N VAL A 69 0.36 -11.07 -3.59
CA VAL A 69 -0.70 -11.98 -4.03
C VAL A 69 -1.92 -11.21 -4.52
N CYS A 70 -2.39 -10.20 -3.76
CA CYS A 70 -3.58 -9.43 -4.12
C CYS A 70 -3.38 -8.66 -5.43
N TRP A 71 -2.23 -8.03 -5.63
CA TRP A 71 -1.94 -7.31 -6.88
C TRP A 71 -1.78 -8.25 -8.08
N THR A 72 -1.19 -9.44 -7.87
CA THR A 72 -1.08 -10.45 -8.93
C THR A 72 -2.46 -10.96 -9.34
N LEU A 73 -3.31 -11.31 -8.37
CA LEU A 73 -4.69 -11.74 -8.64
C LEU A 73 -5.52 -10.61 -9.26
N MET A 74 -5.34 -9.36 -8.81
CA MET A 74 -6.02 -8.20 -9.36
C MET A 74 -5.69 -8.00 -10.84
N ALA A 75 -4.41 -8.12 -11.22
CA ALA A 75 -3.99 -8.04 -12.61
C ALA A 75 -4.72 -9.06 -13.50
N ILE A 76 -4.90 -10.30 -13.01
CA ILE A 76 -5.63 -11.36 -13.71
C ILE A 76 -7.12 -11.00 -13.83
N VAL A 77 -7.75 -10.51 -12.76
CA VAL A 77 -9.16 -10.11 -12.74
C VAL A 77 -9.44 -9.00 -13.75
N ILE A 78 -8.59 -7.97 -13.81
CA ILE A 78 -8.74 -6.85 -14.76
C ILE A 78 -8.47 -7.27 -16.20
N ALA A 79 -7.51 -8.16 -16.42
CA ALA A 79 -7.31 -8.75 -17.74
C ALA A 79 -8.54 -9.56 -18.19
N ALA A 80 -9.18 -10.30 -17.26
CA ALA A 80 -10.34 -11.14 -17.53
C ALA A 80 -11.68 -10.37 -17.61
N SER A 81 -11.77 -9.15 -17.06
CA SER A 81 -13.00 -8.35 -17.12
C SER A 81 -13.25 -7.71 -18.49
N ARG A 82 -12.22 -7.64 -19.35
CA ARG A 82 -12.31 -6.99 -20.66
C ARG A 82 -12.62 -8.00 -21.78
N PRO A 83 -13.53 -7.69 -22.73
CA PRO A 83 -14.03 -8.62 -23.75
C PRO A 83 -13.01 -9.09 -24.84
N ALA A 84 -11.71 -8.81 -24.69
CA ALA A 84 -10.66 -9.14 -25.68
C ALA A 84 -9.49 -9.92 -25.03
N ALA A 85 -9.81 -10.93 -24.22
CA ALA A 85 -8.89 -11.56 -23.27
C ALA A 85 -7.70 -12.33 -23.88
N ASP A 86 -7.82 -12.90 -25.08
CA ASP A 86 -6.88 -13.95 -25.51
C ASP A 86 -5.46 -13.45 -25.82
N HIS A 87 -5.28 -12.27 -26.44
CA HIS A 87 -3.95 -11.75 -26.77
C HIS A 87 -3.35 -10.85 -25.68
N ARG A 88 -4.20 -10.23 -24.84
CA ARG A 88 -3.76 -9.28 -23.82
C ARG A 88 -3.05 -9.94 -22.65
N ILE A 89 -3.44 -11.17 -22.30
CA ILE A 89 -2.72 -11.95 -21.28
C ILE A 89 -1.26 -12.17 -21.71
N TRP A 90 -1.04 -12.55 -22.97
CA TRP A 90 0.31 -12.70 -23.52
C TRP A 90 1.06 -11.38 -23.57
N LEU A 91 0.38 -10.28 -23.86
CA LEU A 91 0.95 -8.94 -23.86
C LEU A 91 1.37 -8.49 -22.44
N ALA A 92 0.58 -8.81 -21.41
CA ALA A 92 0.90 -8.57 -20.01
C ALA A 92 2.10 -9.42 -19.55
N VAL A 93 2.16 -10.69 -19.94
CA VAL A 93 3.31 -11.57 -19.68
C VAL A 93 4.56 -11.05 -20.39
N ALA A 94 4.45 -10.65 -21.66
CA ALA A 94 5.54 -10.06 -22.43
C ALA A 94 6.04 -8.75 -21.81
N TYR A 95 5.13 -7.90 -21.34
CA TYR A 95 5.44 -6.67 -20.61
C TYR A 95 6.22 -6.97 -19.32
N LEU A 96 5.76 -7.93 -18.49
CA LEU A 96 6.47 -8.31 -17.27
C LEU A 96 7.85 -8.90 -17.58
N ALA A 97 7.94 -9.76 -18.61
CA ALA A 97 9.21 -10.31 -19.08
C ALA A 97 10.16 -9.19 -19.51
N ALA A 98 9.71 -8.25 -20.35
CA ALA A 98 10.50 -7.11 -20.82
C ALA A 98 10.98 -6.22 -19.67
N MET A 99 10.13 -6.00 -18.66
CA MET A 99 10.51 -5.26 -17.44
C MET A 99 11.68 -5.93 -16.70
N VAL A 100 11.69 -7.26 -16.61
CA VAL A 100 12.73 -8.02 -15.92
C VAL A 100 13.98 -8.22 -16.77
N THR A 101 13.84 -8.50 -18.06
CA THR A 101 14.94 -8.91 -18.96
C THR A 101 15.57 -7.76 -19.74
N VAL A 102 14.86 -6.64 -19.93
CA VAL A 102 15.34 -5.48 -20.70
C VAL A 102 15.47 -4.25 -19.81
N VAL A 103 14.37 -3.81 -19.20
CA VAL A 103 14.34 -2.53 -18.45
C VAL A 103 15.25 -2.61 -17.22
N ARG A 104 15.14 -3.67 -16.42
CA ARG A 104 15.97 -3.86 -15.22
C ARG A 104 17.48 -3.88 -15.53
N PRO A 105 18.02 -4.68 -16.47
CA PRO A 105 19.45 -4.67 -16.75
C PRO A 105 19.92 -3.36 -17.42
N LEU A 106 19.10 -2.74 -18.27
CA LEU A 106 19.43 -1.45 -18.86
C LEU A 106 19.54 -0.38 -17.77
N MET A 107 18.59 -0.33 -16.85
CA MET A 107 18.62 0.59 -15.71
C MET A 107 19.79 0.31 -14.77
N ARG A 108 20.13 -0.97 -14.52
CA ARG A 108 21.36 -1.34 -13.78
C ARG A 108 22.61 -0.81 -14.46
N ARG A 109 22.71 -0.97 -15.78
CA ARG A 109 23.87 -0.53 -16.56
C ARG A 109 23.98 1.00 -16.53
N TRP A 110 22.87 1.68 -16.77
CA TRP A 110 22.79 3.14 -16.74
C TRP A 110 23.13 3.72 -15.37
N LEU A 111 22.55 3.18 -14.29
CA LEU A 111 22.86 3.59 -12.91
C LEU A 111 24.33 3.37 -12.57
N ARG A 112 24.95 2.29 -13.06
CA ARG A 112 26.37 2.02 -12.84
C ARG A 112 27.28 2.98 -13.59
N GLN A 113 26.91 3.35 -14.82
CA GLN A 113 27.67 4.29 -15.66
C GLN A 113 27.61 5.71 -15.10
N ASN A 114 26.45 6.12 -14.59
CA ASN A 114 26.21 7.46 -14.07
C ASN A 114 26.37 7.56 -12.55
N ARG A 115 27.18 6.66 -11.95
CA ARG A 115 27.43 6.62 -10.50
C ARG A 115 28.05 7.91 -9.95
N ALA A 116 28.85 8.60 -10.76
CA ALA A 116 29.52 9.84 -10.38
C ALA A 116 28.62 11.08 -10.51
N GLU A 117 27.47 10.96 -11.21
CA GLU A 117 26.52 12.05 -11.30
C GLU A 117 25.79 12.27 -9.97
N ALA A 118 25.38 13.52 -9.73
CA ALA A 118 24.56 13.88 -8.58
C ALA A 118 23.26 13.07 -8.56
N SER A 119 22.86 12.62 -7.37
CA SER A 119 21.60 11.95 -7.09
C SER A 119 20.40 12.58 -7.83
N GLU A 120 20.32 13.92 -7.85
CA GLU A 120 19.24 14.68 -8.47
C GLU A 120 19.12 14.51 -10.00
N SER A 121 20.22 14.28 -10.73
CA SER A 121 20.18 14.07 -12.19
C SER A 121 19.46 12.77 -12.57
N ARG A 122 19.34 11.83 -11.62
CA ARG A 122 18.73 10.51 -11.85
C ARG A 122 17.21 10.51 -11.71
N LEU A 123 16.68 11.48 -10.96
CA LEU A 123 15.26 11.54 -10.65
C LEU A 123 14.36 11.66 -11.90
N PRO A 124 14.65 12.53 -12.89
CA PRO A 124 13.82 12.66 -14.09
C PRO A 124 13.75 11.35 -14.89
N VAL A 125 14.87 10.61 -14.99
CA VAL A 125 14.91 9.33 -15.71
C VAL A 125 14.08 8.27 -15.00
N LEU A 126 14.18 8.18 -13.67
CA LEU A 126 13.36 7.27 -12.87
C LEU A 126 11.87 7.60 -12.97
N LEU A 127 11.50 8.88 -12.89
CA LEU A 127 10.12 9.34 -13.05
C LEU A 127 9.58 9.10 -14.46
N ALA A 128 10.37 9.41 -15.50
CA ALA A 128 9.97 9.14 -16.88
C ALA A 128 9.76 7.64 -17.11
N THR A 129 10.67 6.80 -16.61
CA THR A 129 10.54 5.34 -16.74
C THR A 129 9.33 4.81 -15.97
N LEU A 130 9.04 5.34 -14.78
CA LEU A 130 7.82 5.03 -14.01
C LEU A 130 6.57 5.37 -14.82
N LEU A 131 6.49 6.58 -15.40
CA LEU A 131 5.33 7.03 -16.17
C LEU A 131 5.15 6.22 -17.45
N VAL A 132 6.24 5.94 -18.19
CA VAL A 132 6.23 5.07 -19.37
C VAL A 132 5.78 3.65 -18.98
N SER A 133 6.26 3.13 -17.86
CA SER A 133 5.86 1.81 -17.34
C SER A 133 4.35 1.75 -17.04
N ALA A 134 3.82 2.78 -16.37
CA ALA A 134 2.38 2.89 -16.11
C ALA A 134 1.58 2.97 -17.42
N PHE A 135 1.99 3.83 -18.35
CA PHE A 135 1.33 4.02 -19.64
C PHE A 135 1.32 2.75 -20.49
N VAL A 136 2.46 2.06 -20.62
CA VAL A 136 2.55 0.79 -21.35
C VAL A 136 1.69 -0.29 -20.69
N ALA A 137 1.64 -0.34 -19.35
CA ALA A 137 0.78 -1.28 -18.64
C ALA A 137 -0.70 -1.08 -19.01
N ASP A 138 -1.18 0.17 -19.09
CA ASP A 138 -2.55 0.47 -19.52
C ASP A 138 -2.82 0.07 -20.98
N MET A 139 -1.88 0.36 -21.88
CA MET A 139 -1.96 -0.04 -23.29
C MET A 139 -2.07 -1.56 -23.47
N VAL A 140 -1.33 -2.35 -22.65
CA VAL A 140 -1.39 -3.82 -22.72
C VAL A 140 -2.61 -4.42 -21.99
N GLY A 141 -3.47 -3.57 -21.42
CA GLY A 141 -4.71 -3.98 -20.78
C GLY A 141 -4.61 -4.27 -19.28
N LEU A 142 -3.50 -3.89 -18.63
CA LEU A 142 -3.38 -3.86 -17.18
C LEU A 142 -3.85 -2.50 -16.65
N HIS A 143 -3.92 -2.34 -15.33
CA HIS A 143 -4.15 -1.03 -14.72
C HIS A 143 -2.86 -0.22 -14.59
N LEU A 144 -2.92 1.11 -14.75
CA LEU A 144 -1.76 2.04 -14.62
C LEU A 144 -0.96 1.80 -13.32
N VAL A 145 -1.67 1.57 -12.21
CA VAL A 145 -1.09 1.30 -10.88
C VAL A 145 -0.20 0.06 -10.89
N LEU A 146 -0.58 -1.00 -11.62
CA LEU A 146 0.24 -2.21 -11.74
C LEU A 146 1.54 -1.92 -12.49
N GLY A 147 1.49 -1.06 -13.51
CA GLY A 147 2.69 -0.64 -14.23
C GLY A 147 3.67 0.13 -13.34
N ALA A 148 3.16 1.05 -12.52
CA ALA A 148 3.96 1.79 -11.54
C ALA A 148 4.55 0.86 -10.46
N PHE A 149 3.75 -0.11 -9.97
CA PHE A 149 4.18 -1.10 -8.99
C PHE A 149 5.30 -2.02 -9.53
N ILE A 150 5.13 -2.54 -10.74
CA ILE A 150 6.12 -3.40 -11.40
C ILE A 150 7.44 -2.64 -11.57
N PHE A 151 7.39 -1.38 -12.03
CA PHE A 151 8.58 -0.54 -12.11
C PHE A 151 9.28 -0.46 -10.74
N GLY A 152 8.55 -0.06 -9.68
CA GLY A 152 9.09 0.04 -8.32
C GLY A 152 9.71 -1.28 -7.82
N ALA A 153 9.13 -2.43 -8.18
CA ALA A 153 9.64 -3.74 -7.81
C ALA A 153 10.94 -4.12 -8.54
N ILE A 154 11.09 -3.72 -9.81
CA ILE A 154 12.29 -4.03 -10.60
C ILE A 154 13.44 -3.05 -10.37
N VAL A 155 13.17 -1.86 -9.80
CA VAL A 155 14.20 -0.85 -9.56
C VAL A 155 15.41 -1.47 -8.84
N PRO A 156 16.63 -1.38 -9.40
CA PRO A 156 17.81 -1.94 -8.79
C PRO A 156 18.09 -1.31 -7.43
N LYS A 157 18.04 -2.16 -6.39
CA LYS A 157 18.56 -1.84 -5.07
C LYS A 157 20.06 -2.13 -5.13
N ASP A 158 20.88 -1.12 -5.43
CA ASP A 158 22.32 -1.27 -5.30
C ASP A 158 22.72 -1.37 -3.82
N ALA A 159 23.98 -1.74 -3.54
CA ALA A 159 24.45 -1.87 -2.15
C ALA A 159 24.30 -0.58 -1.33
N SER A 160 24.28 0.57 -2.00
CA SER A 160 24.04 1.88 -1.40
C SER A 160 22.55 2.23 -1.21
N GLY A 161 21.63 1.50 -1.83
CA GLY A 161 20.20 1.82 -1.89
C GLY A 161 19.91 3.21 -2.49
N GLU A 162 20.88 3.78 -3.21
CA GLU A 162 20.87 5.22 -3.54
C GLU A 162 19.72 5.59 -4.48
N PRO A 163 19.43 4.86 -5.58
CA PRO A 163 18.35 5.22 -6.49
C PRO A 163 16.99 5.27 -5.80
N VAL A 164 16.75 4.34 -4.87
CA VAL A 164 15.54 4.30 -4.06
C VAL A 164 15.52 5.48 -3.08
N ARG A 165 16.66 5.80 -2.45
CA ARG A 165 16.76 6.95 -1.54
C ARG A 165 16.50 8.28 -2.23
N VAL A 166 17.08 8.51 -3.42
CA VAL A 166 16.83 9.71 -4.24
C VAL A 166 15.34 9.86 -4.53
N PHE A 167 14.72 8.77 -4.98
CA PHE A 167 13.31 8.77 -5.28
C PHE A 167 12.48 9.07 -4.03
N MET A 168 12.78 8.43 -2.91
CA MET A 168 12.07 8.64 -1.65
C MET A 168 12.29 10.03 -1.06
N SER A 169 13.48 10.63 -1.18
CA SER A 169 13.74 11.96 -0.63
C SER A 169 13.05 13.08 -1.41
N ASN A 170 12.85 12.90 -2.71
CA ASN A 170 12.29 13.95 -3.57
C ASN A 170 10.81 13.74 -3.89
N VAL A 171 10.37 12.49 -4.12
CA VAL A 171 9.01 12.17 -4.56
C VAL A 171 8.09 11.88 -3.37
N ALA A 172 8.58 11.19 -2.33
CA ALA A 172 7.72 10.81 -1.21
C ALA A 172 7.10 12.00 -0.45
N PRO A 173 7.82 13.13 -0.24
CA PRO A 173 7.21 14.32 0.37
C PRO A 173 6.08 14.88 -0.49
N MET A 174 6.29 15.02 -1.81
CA MET A 174 5.26 15.47 -2.75
C MET A 174 4.06 14.53 -2.77
N CYS A 175 4.29 13.22 -2.77
CA CYS A 175 3.21 12.23 -2.65
C CYS A 175 2.45 12.40 -1.34
N SER A 176 3.14 12.54 -0.22
CA SER A 176 2.52 12.56 1.11
C SER A 176 1.76 13.85 1.39
N TYR A 177 2.25 14.99 0.91
CA TYR A 177 1.65 16.31 1.19
C TYR A 177 0.62 16.75 0.15
N LEU A 178 0.69 16.26 -1.08
CA LEU A 178 -0.19 16.71 -2.16
C LEU A 178 -0.98 15.56 -2.79
N LEU A 179 -0.30 14.57 -3.37
CA LEU A 179 -0.98 13.55 -4.20
C LEU A 179 -1.87 12.62 -3.37
N LEU A 180 -1.41 12.23 -2.18
CA LEU A 180 -2.12 11.32 -1.29
C LEU A 180 -3.39 11.98 -0.71
N PRO A 181 -3.34 13.21 -0.15
CA PRO A 181 -4.55 13.94 0.23
C PRO A 181 -5.50 14.15 -0.95
N ALA A 182 -5.00 14.54 -2.13
CA ALA A 182 -5.84 14.73 -3.32
C ALA A 182 -6.53 13.42 -3.74
N TYR A 183 -5.82 12.30 -3.71
CA TYR A 183 -6.38 10.97 -3.99
C TYR A 183 -7.53 10.64 -3.04
N PHE A 184 -7.36 10.87 -1.73
CA PHE A 184 -8.43 10.61 -0.75
C PHE A 184 -9.63 11.53 -0.94
N VAL A 185 -9.44 12.78 -1.36
CA VAL A 185 -10.55 13.68 -1.71
C VAL A 185 -11.31 13.13 -2.91
N LEU A 186 -10.61 12.75 -4.00
CA LEU A 186 -11.23 12.21 -5.20
C LEU A 186 -11.96 10.89 -4.93
N ALA A 187 -11.33 9.97 -4.20
CA ALA A 187 -11.94 8.70 -3.80
C ALA A 187 -13.16 8.93 -2.87
N GLY A 188 -13.08 9.93 -1.99
CA GLY A 188 -14.17 10.32 -1.10
C GLY A 188 -15.36 10.95 -1.83
N LEU A 189 -15.12 11.73 -2.89
CA LEU A 189 -16.17 12.30 -3.75
C LEU A 189 -16.93 11.23 -4.54
N GLN A 190 -16.37 10.03 -4.70
CA GLN A 190 -17.08 8.90 -5.31
C GLN A 190 -18.05 8.21 -4.34
N LEU A 191 -17.92 8.45 -3.02
CA LEU A 191 -18.82 7.89 -2.03
C LEU A 191 -20.20 8.54 -2.11
N ASP A 192 -21.23 7.71 -2.21
CA ASP A 192 -22.61 8.15 -2.16
C ASP A 192 -23.25 7.74 -0.84
N LEU A 193 -22.95 8.51 0.21
CA LEU A 193 -23.52 8.27 1.55
C LEU A 193 -25.00 8.66 1.63
N ALA A 194 -25.47 9.52 0.72
CA ALA A 194 -26.84 10.01 0.72
C ALA A 194 -27.79 9.02 0.04
N GLY A 195 -27.28 8.22 -0.89
CA GLY A 195 -28.00 7.12 -1.52
C GLY A 195 -28.06 5.83 -0.70
N LEU A 196 -27.43 5.78 0.48
CA LEU A 196 -27.50 4.60 1.35
C LEU A 196 -28.83 4.51 2.10
N ASP A 197 -29.55 3.41 1.90
CA ASP A 197 -30.82 3.11 2.56
C ASP A 197 -30.63 2.22 3.80
N ILE A 198 -31.71 2.02 4.57
CA ILE A 198 -31.73 1.16 5.76
C ILE A 198 -31.32 -0.29 5.43
N GLY A 199 -31.64 -0.76 4.20
CA GLY A 199 -31.23 -2.08 3.70
C GLY A 199 -29.70 -2.26 3.63
N ASP A 200 -28.98 -1.17 3.34
CA ASP A 200 -27.53 -1.18 3.17
C ASP A 200 -26.81 -1.27 4.51
N GLY A 201 -27.50 -0.94 5.61
CA GLY A 201 -27.05 -1.22 6.95
C GLY A 201 -26.85 -2.72 7.22
N ALA A 202 -27.73 -3.57 6.68
CA ALA A 202 -27.59 -5.03 6.78
C ALA A 202 -26.42 -5.53 5.93
N LEU A 203 -26.26 -5.01 4.71
CA LEU A 203 -25.13 -5.32 3.84
C LEU A 203 -23.81 -4.89 4.50
N LEU A 204 -23.73 -3.67 5.02
CA LEU A 204 -22.56 -3.16 5.74
C LEU A 204 -22.22 -4.02 6.95
N ALA A 205 -23.22 -4.42 7.74
CA ALA A 205 -23.01 -5.30 8.89
C ALA A 205 -22.48 -6.68 8.45
N ALA A 206 -23.01 -7.26 7.38
CA ALA A 206 -22.52 -8.52 6.81
C ALA A 206 -21.09 -8.39 6.29
N VAL A 207 -20.80 -7.32 5.52
CA VAL A 207 -19.47 -6.99 5.02
C VAL A 207 -18.47 -6.82 6.16
N LEU A 208 -18.83 -6.08 7.22
CA LEU A 208 -17.99 -5.92 8.42
C LEU A 208 -17.74 -7.25 9.12
N ALA A 209 -18.77 -8.06 9.34
CA ALA A 209 -18.65 -9.36 9.99
C ALA A 209 -17.71 -10.29 9.21
N VAL A 210 -17.87 -10.35 7.89
CA VAL A 210 -17.02 -11.15 7.01
C VAL A 210 -15.59 -10.61 6.95
N ALA A 211 -15.40 -9.30 6.85
CA ALA A 211 -14.09 -8.67 6.78
C ALA A 211 -13.30 -8.88 8.06
N VAL A 212 -13.88 -8.52 9.21
CA VAL A 212 -13.25 -8.64 10.52
C VAL A 212 -13.05 -10.11 10.87
N GLY A 213 -14.11 -10.92 10.76
CA GLY A 213 -14.07 -12.34 11.08
C GLY A 213 -13.09 -13.11 10.20
N GLY A 214 -13.14 -12.94 8.88
CA GLY A 214 -12.27 -13.66 7.94
C GLY A 214 -10.80 -13.33 8.09
N LYS A 215 -10.47 -12.05 8.29
CA LYS A 215 -9.09 -11.62 8.55
C LYS A 215 -8.61 -12.09 9.90
N PHE A 216 -9.38 -11.84 10.96
CA PHE A 216 -9.00 -12.19 12.31
C PHE A 216 -8.84 -13.70 12.47
N LEU A 217 -9.82 -14.50 12.05
CA LEU A 217 -9.76 -15.96 12.15
C LEU A 217 -8.63 -16.53 11.31
N GLY A 218 -8.44 -16.07 10.07
CA GLY A 218 -7.37 -16.56 9.21
C GLY A 218 -5.98 -16.31 9.78
N THR A 219 -5.76 -15.12 10.32
CA THR A 219 -4.47 -14.72 10.89
C THR A 219 -4.24 -15.31 12.28
N TYR A 220 -5.28 -15.41 13.11
CA TYR A 220 -5.23 -16.08 14.40
C TYR A 220 -4.93 -17.56 14.23
N ALA A 221 -5.66 -18.27 13.37
CA ALA A 221 -5.42 -19.69 13.11
C ALA A 221 -4.02 -19.91 12.51
N GLY A 222 -3.63 -19.12 11.50
CA GLY A 222 -2.30 -19.21 10.89
C GLY A 222 -1.17 -18.98 11.89
N SER A 223 -1.30 -17.97 12.76
CA SER A 223 -0.30 -17.69 13.79
C SER A 223 -0.25 -18.74 14.91
N ARG A 224 -1.40 -19.28 15.33
CA ARG A 224 -1.45 -20.37 16.31
C ARG A 224 -0.82 -21.65 15.77
N LEU A 225 -1.09 -22.01 14.52
CA LEU A 225 -0.45 -23.13 13.83
C LEU A 225 1.06 -22.89 13.64
N GLY A 226 1.47 -21.64 13.43
CA GLY A 226 2.87 -21.22 13.44
C GLY A 226 3.52 -21.14 14.84
N GLY A 227 2.84 -21.59 15.89
CA GLY A 227 3.39 -21.68 17.26
C GLY A 227 3.34 -20.39 18.07
N LEU A 228 2.74 -19.30 17.57
CA LEU A 228 2.61 -18.06 18.35
C LEU A 228 1.63 -18.25 19.52
N PRO A 229 1.92 -17.71 20.72
CA PRO A 229 1.00 -17.79 21.85
C PRO A 229 -0.27 -16.98 21.57
N HIS A 230 -1.34 -17.31 22.30
CA HIS A 230 -2.67 -16.70 22.11
C HIS A 230 -2.63 -15.16 22.04
N ARG A 231 -1.98 -14.51 23.01
CA ARG A 231 -1.88 -13.05 23.06
C ARG A 231 -1.30 -12.45 21.78
N ARG A 232 -0.17 -13.00 21.30
CA ARG A 232 0.48 -12.53 20.07
C ARG A 232 -0.35 -12.82 18.82
N SER A 233 -1.08 -13.93 18.82
CA SER A 233 -1.96 -14.33 17.72
C SER A 233 -3.15 -13.37 17.59
N VAL A 234 -3.75 -12.97 18.72
CA VAL A 234 -4.83 -11.97 18.76
C VAL A 234 -4.31 -10.59 18.30
N THR A 235 -3.17 -10.14 18.83
CA THR A 235 -2.55 -8.87 18.41
C THR A 235 -2.27 -8.85 16.91
N LEU A 236 -1.72 -9.93 16.36
CA LEU A 236 -1.47 -10.04 14.93
C LEU A 236 -2.78 -9.99 14.12
N GLY A 237 -3.83 -10.65 14.60
CA GLY A 237 -5.13 -10.61 13.91
C GLY A 237 -5.79 -9.25 13.90
N VAL A 238 -5.63 -8.45 14.96
CA VAL A 238 -6.07 -7.06 14.98
C VAL A 238 -5.23 -6.21 14.02
N LEU A 239 -3.90 -6.37 14.03
CA LEU A 239 -3.00 -5.65 13.13
C LEU A 239 -3.29 -5.93 11.65
N MET A 240 -3.63 -7.16 11.29
CA MET A 240 -3.89 -7.55 9.90
C MET A 240 -5.26 -7.08 9.37
N ASN A 241 -6.13 -6.56 10.23
CA ASN A 241 -7.38 -5.90 9.84
C ASN A 241 -7.20 -4.44 9.38
N THR A 242 -5.97 -3.95 9.38
CA THR A 242 -5.66 -2.61 8.88
C THR A 242 -5.96 -2.50 7.39
N ARG A 243 -6.88 -1.60 7.08
CA ARG A 243 -7.22 -1.19 5.72
C ARG A 243 -6.64 0.19 5.44
N GLY A 244 -6.81 0.68 4.23
CA GLY A 244 -6.24 1.96 3.85
C GLY A 244 -6.15 2.14 2.36
N LEU A 245 -5.11 2.87 1.94
CA LEU A 245 -4.92 3.28 0.55
C LEU A 245 -5.01 2.12 -0.44
N THR A 246 -4.34 0.99 -0.17
CA THR A 246 -4.28 -0.11 -1.15
C THR A 246 -5.66 -0.70 -1.45
N GLU A 247 -6.53 -0.79 -0.44
CA GLU A 247 -7.89 -1.28 -0.61
C GLU A 247 -8.76 -0.28 -1.37
N ILE A 248 -8.68 1.01 -1.03
CA ILE A 248 -9.44 2.04 -1.75
C ILE A 248 -9.02 2.06 -3.22
N VAL A 249 -7.73 1.93 -3.53
CA VAL A 249 -7.25 1.80 -4.91
C VAL A 249 -7.84 0.57 -5.58
N ILE A 250 -7.85 -0.59 -4.92
CA ILE A 250 -8.49 -1.81 -5.43
C ILE A 250 -9.97 -1.57 -5.75
N LEU A 251 -10.71 -0.93 -4.83
CA LEU A 251 -12.13 -0.63 -5.00
C LEU A 251 -12.38 0.36 -6.15
N SER A 252 -11.58 1.44 -6.26
CA SER A 252 -11.68 2.40 -7.36
C SER A 252 -11.42 1.73 -8.71
N ILE A 253 -10.42 0.85 -8.80
CA ILE A 253 -10.15 0.06 -10.00
C ILE A 253 -11.36 -0.82 -10.36
N GLY A 254 -11.97 -1.47 -9.36
CA GLY A 254 -13.17 -2.29 -9.56
C GLY A 254 -14.36 -1.48 -10.07
N LEU A 255 -14.57 -0.29 -9.52
CA LEU A 255 -15.63 0.62 -9.92
C LEU A 255 -15.42 1.13 -11.35
N GLU A 256 -14.21 1.58 -11.69
CA GLU A 256 -13.83 2.04 -13.03
C GLU A 256 -13.93 0.93 -14.08
N ALA A 257 -13.59 -0.30 -13.70
CA ALA A 257 -13.72 -1.48 -14.57
C ALA A 257 -15.17 -2.00 -14.67
N GLY A 258 -16.13 -1.40 -13.96
CA GLY A 258 -17.53 -1.85 -13.91
C GLY A 258 -17.71 -3.22 -13.27
N VAL A 259 -16.76 -3.65 -12.43
CA VAL A 259 -16.83 -4.92 -11.70
C VAL A 259 -17.78 -4.78 -10.52
N ILE A 260 -17.72 -3.66 -9.81
CA ILE A 260 -18.62 -3.30 -8.71
C ILE A 260 -19.36 -2.01 -9.06
N ASP A 261 -20.52 -1.81 -8.46
CA ASP A 261 -21.28 -0.58 -8.54
C ASP A 261 -20.85 0.44 -7.46
N ARG A 262 -21.46 1.63 -7.53
CA ARG A 262 -21.17 2.74 -6.61
C ARG A 262 -21.64 2.46 -5.19
N GLU A 263 -22.71 1.71 -5.03
CA GLU A 263 -23.26 1.33 -3.73
C GLU A 263 -22.28 0.42 -2.98
N LEU A 264 -21.86 -0.68 -3.60
CA LEU A 264 -20.88 -1.60 -3.03
C LEU A 264 -19.52 -0.94 -2.83
N TYR A 265 -19.09 -0.06 -3.75
CA TYR A 265 -17.90 0.78 -3.55
C TYR A 265 -18.00 1.59 -2.26
N THR A 266 -19.16 2.22 -2.01
CA THR A 266 -19.40 3.04 -0.82
C THR A 266 -19.39 2.18 0.44
N VAL A 267 -20.14 1.07 0.47
CA VAL A 267 -20.21 0.15 1.62
C VAL A 267 -18.83 -0.43 1.96
N MET A 268 -18.08 -0.89 0.94
CA MET A 268 -16.74 -1.44 1.14
C MET A 268 -15.75 -0.39 1.63
N THR A 269 -15.84 0.84 1.13
CA THR A 269 -14.99 1.93 1.61
C THR A 269 -15.31 2.32 3.05
N VAL A 270 -16.59 2.40 3.42
CA VAL A 270 -17.03 2.64 4.80
C VAL A 270 -16.54 1.53 5.73
N MET A 271 -16.64 0.26 5.32
CA MET A 271 -16.05 -0.86 6.07
C MET A 271 -14.54 -0.68 6.27
N ALA A 272 -13.80 -0.29 5.24
CA ALA A 272 -12.35 -0.07 5.32
C ALA A 272 -11.99 1.03 6.32
N LEU A 273 -12.75 2.12 6.35
CA LEU A 273 -12.59 3.20 7.31
C LEU A 273 -12.88 2.74 8.75
N ILE A 274 -14.00 2.05 8.96
CA ILE A 274 -14.42 1.54 10.27
C ILE A 274 -13.38 0.57 10.83
N THR A 275 -12.97 -0.43 10.06
CA THR A 275 -12.02 -1.46 10.51
C THR A 275 -10.64 -0.88 10.85
N THR A 276 -10.19 0.12 10.08
CA THR A 276 -8.93 0.83 10.36
C THR A 276 -9.05 1.70 11.61
N ALA A 277 -10.13 2.48 11.75
CA ALA A 277 -10.38 3.32 12.92
C ALA A 277 -10.50 2.47 14.20
N MET A 278 -11.08 1.28 14.12
CA MET A 278 -11.20 0.33 15.23
C MET A 278 -9.87 -0.28 15.66
N THR A 279 -8.87 -0.36 14.77
CA THR A 279 -7.62 -1.09 15.04
C THR A 279 -6.88 -0.52 16.26
N THR A 280 -6.65 0.80 16.30
CA THR A 280 -5.87 1.44 17.37
C THR A 280 -6.52 1.33 18.75
N PRO A 281 -7.83 1.64 18.93
CA PRO A 281 -8.52 1.45 20.21
C PRO A 281 -8.54 0.00 20.69
N VAL A 282 -8.74 -0.97 19.79
CA VAL A 282 -8.73 -2.39 20.15
C VAL A 282 -7.34 -2.79 20.63
N LEU A 283 -6.28 -2.37 19.95
CA LEU A 283 -4.91 -2.61 20.40
C LEU A 283 -4.63 -1.97 21.76
N ASP A 284 -5.16 -0.78 22.05
CA ASP A 284 -5.01 -0.13 23.37
C ASP A 284 -5.70 -0.93 24.48
N LEU A 285 -6.89 -1.46 24.21
CA LEU A 285 -7.59 -2.34 25.14
C LEU A 285 -6.80 -3.62 25.41
N LEU A 286 -6.19 -4.22 24.37
CA LEU A 286 -5.33 -5.39 24.52
C LEU A 286 -4.07 -5.08 25.32
N ASP A 287 -3.43 -3.93 25.07
CA ASP A 287 -2.26 -3.46 25.82
C ASP A 287 -2.61 -3.26 27.32
N ARG A 288 -3.78 -2.70 27.63
CA ARG A 288 -4.27 -2.56 29.02
C ARG A 288 -4.52 -3.91 29.69
N ARG A 289 -5.04 -4.88 28.95
CA ARG A 289 -5.39 -6.21 29.48
C ARG A 289 -4.18 -7.12 29.68
N TRP A 290 -3.17 -7.03 28.82
CA TRP A 290 -2.07 -8.00 28.76
C TRP A 290 -0.67 -7.42 28.98
N GLY A 291 -0.55 -6.09 29.06
CA GLY A 291 0.73 -5.39 29.07
C GLY A 291 1.32 -5.27 27.67
N ARG A 292 2.03 -4.16 27.40
CA ARG A 292 2.68 -3.92 26.10
C ARG A 292 3.76 -4.98 25.82
N PRO A 293 3.88 -5.48 24.57
CA PRO A 293 5.00 -6.33 24.18
C PRO A 293 6.34 -5.62 24.46
N VAL A 294 7.17 -6.23 25.30
CA VAL A 294 8.49 -5.69 25.66
C VAL A 294 9.39 -5.66 24.42
N ARG A 295 10.01 -4.52 24.13
CA ARG A 295 11.03 -4.40 23.07
C ARG A 295 12.19 -5.35 23.34
N PRO A 296 12.83 -5.94 22.32
CA PRO A 296 14.18 -6.46 22.49
C PRO A 296 15.08 -5.30 22.94
N THR A 297 15.75 -5.46 24.09
CA THR A 297 16.78 -4.55 24.58
C THR A 297 17.86 -4.40 23.50
N GLY A 298 17.97 -3.22 22.89
CA GLY A 298 18.97 -2.91 21.85
C GLY A 298 18.44 -2.27 20.55
N ALA A 299 17.12 -2.20 20.34
CA ALA A 299 16.56 -1.46 19.20
C ALA A 299 16.52 0.04 19.53
N GLU A 300 17.52 0.78 19.04
CA GLU A 300 17.57 2.24 19.09
C GLU A 300 16.27 2.82 18.47
N PRO A 301 15.66 3.87 19.07
CA PRO A 301 14.50 4.51 18.48
C PRO A 301 14.82 4.93 17.04
N PRO A 302 13.94 4.72 16.06
CA PRO A 302 14.13 5.35 14.75
C PRO A 302 14.25 6.86 14.98
N ALA A 303 15.33 7.44 14.44
CA ALA A 303 15.62 8.86 14.58
C ALA A 303 14.36 9.66 14.26
N ALA A 304 13.98 10.57 15.17
CA ALA A 304 12.92 11.53 14.89
C ALA A 304 13.24 12.24 13.57
N PRO A 305 12.24 12.56 12.73
CA PRO A 305 12.48 13.41 11.57
C PRO A 305 13.21 14.66 12.07
N ALA A 306 14.39 14.92 11.48
CA ALA A 306 15.20 16.07 11.86
C ALA A 306 14.33 17.32 11.72
N HIS A 307 13.96 17.92 12.85
CA HIS A 307 13.51 19.30 12.84
C HIS A 307 14.63 20.10 12.17
N PRO A 308 14.34 21.00 11.22
CA PRO A 308 15.35 21.90 10.70
C PRO A 308 15.96 22.60 11.90
N SER A 309 17.21 22.29 12.22
CA SER A 309 17.97 23.03 13.21
C SER A 309 17.93 24.47 12.76
N THR A 310 17.24 25.32 13.50
CA THR A 310 17.37 26.76 13.41
C THR A 310 18.84 27.08 13.51
N GLN A 311 19.47 27.32 12.36
CA GLN A 311 20.80 27.91 12.32
C GLN A 311 20.65 29.28 12.96
N THR A 312 21.11 29.39 14.20
CA THR A 312 21.46 30.68 14.80
C THR A 312 22.47 31.35 13.86
N PRO A 313 22.20 32.56 13.34
CA PRO A 313 23.14 33.25 12.48
C PRO A 313 24.46 33.45 13.24
N GLY A 314 25.53 32.85 12.73
CA GLY A 314 26.87 33.02 13.27
C GLY A 314 27.24 34.50 13.26
N THR A 315 27.71 34.99 14.41
CA THR A 315 28.34 36.29 14.55
C THR A 315 29.55 36.37 13.63
N SER A 316 29.48 37.23 12.63
CA SER A 316 30.61 37.58 11.76
C SER A 316 31.80 38.09 12.58
N PRO A 317 33.04 37.64 12.30
CA PRO A 317 34.22 38.21 12.94
C PRO A 317 34.45 39.66 12.46
N PRO A 318 35.06 40.53 13.29
CA PRO A 318 35.23 41.94 12.96
C PRO A 318 36.26 42.13 11.83
N LEU A 319 35.87 42.95 10.84
CA LEU A 319 36.73 43.41 9.76
C LEU A 319 37.89 44.24 10.32
N THR A 320 39.12 43.71 10.23
CA THR A 320 40.35 44.47 10.44
C THR A 320 40.50 45.51 9.30
N ARG A 321 40.53 46.79 9.67
CA ARG A 321 40.83 47.89 8.74
C ARG A 321 42.32 47.86 8.35
N PRO A 322 42.69 48.14 7.09
CA PRO A 322 44.08 48.30 6.71
C PRO A 322 44.63 49.64 7.21
N GLU A 323 45.80 49.61 7.85
CA GLU A 323 46.57 50.79 8.24
C GLU A 323 47.01 51.58 6.99
N VAL A 324 46.61 52.84 6.93
CA VAL A 324 47.15 53.83 6.00
C VAL A 324 48.52 54.26 6.53
N ARG A 325 49.59 53.81 5.87
CA ARG A 325 50.93 54.43 6.00
C ARG A 325 50.95 55.70 5.16
N SER A 326 51.03 56.86 5.80
CA SER A 326 51.55 58.08 5.20
C SER A 326 52.56 58.74 6.13
N ARG A 327 53.65 59.21 5.51
CA ARG A 327 54.75 59.99 6.08
C ARG A 327 54.28 61.30 6.71
#